data_AF-A0A1H6SPK2-F1
#
_entry.id   AF-A0A1H6SPK2-F1
#
_cell.length_a   1.000
_cell.length_b   1.000
_cell.length_c   1.000
_cell.angle_alpha   90.00
_cell.angle_beta   90.00
_cell.angle_gamma   90.00
#
_symmetry.space_group_name_H-M   'P 1'
#
loop_
_entity.id
_entity.type
_entity.pdbx_description
1 polymer ?
#
loop_
_entity_poly.entity_id
_entity_poly.type
_entity_poly.pdbx_seq_one_letter_code
_entity_poly.pdbx_strand_id
1 'polypeptide(L)' 'MSTHDEELKELLEFFKTAKYPTIPFRLNKYIIVHNVDGVIAKSVSDIKGYNGSEKVLDSLFKHLREVKELCLKEA' A
#
# COMPACT_ATOMS: atom_id res chain seq x y z
N MET A 1 7.94 -4.65 -19.83
CA MET A 1 7.17 -4.89 -18.59
C MET A 1 7.47 -3.72 -17.68
N SER A 2 6.44 -3.00 -17.24
CA SER A 2 6.58 -1.76 -16.48
C SER A 2 7.03 -2.07 -15.06
N THR A 3 8.18 -1.55 -14.62
CA THR A 3 8.80 -1.77 -13.30
C THR A 3 7.82 -1.64 -12.13
N HIS A 4 6.82 -0.76 -12.26
CA HIS A 4 5.77 -0.56 -11.26
C HIS A 4 4.85 -1.77 -11.05
N ASP A 5 4.59 -2.58 -12.08
CA ASP A 5 3.70 -3.74 -11.96
C ASP A 5 4.39 -4.87 -11.16
N GLU A 6 5.70 -5.06 -11.35
CA GLU A 6 6.52 -5.96 -10.54
C GLU A 6 6.59 -5.50 -9.08
N GLU A 7 6.89 -4.21 -8.83
CA GLU A 7 6.95 -3.66 -7.47
C GLU A 7 5.62 -3.79 -6.74
N LEU A 8 4.50 -3.55 -7.44
CA LEU A 8 3.16 -3.71 -6.89
C LEU A 8 2.88 -5.16 -6.50
N LYS A 9 3.31 -6.11 -7.33
CA LYS A 9 3.11 -7.54 -7.11
C LYS A 9 3.91 -8.02 -5.91
N GLU A 10 5.17 -7.61 -5.79
CA GLU A 10 6.01 -7.89 -4.62
C GLU A 10 5.42 -7.31 -3.33
N LEU A 11 4.91 -6.06 -3.38
CA LEU A 11 4.23 -5.44 -2.26
C LEU A 11 2.99 -6.24 -1.85
N LEU A 12 2.19 -6.69 -2.81
CA LEU A 12 0.99 -7.48 -2.54
C LEU A 12 1.31 -8.85 -1.94
N GLU A 13 2.35 -9.52 -2.42
CA GLU A 13 2.80 -10.80 -1.86
C GLU A 13 3.34 -10.64 -0.44
N PHE A 14 4.10 -9.57 -0.20
CA PHE A 14 4.51 -9.19 1.15
C PHE A 14 3.28 -8.99 2.04
N PHE A 15 2.31 -8.19 1.60
CA PHE A 15 1.11 -7.92 2.38
C PHE A 15 0.27 -9.16 2.67
N LYS A 16 0.14 -10.09 1.72
CA LYS A 16 -0.55 -11.38 1.96
C LYS A 16 0.07 -12.22 3.07
N THR A 17 1.37 -12.07 3.29
CA THR A 17 2.13 -12.89 4.25
C THR A 17 2.53 -12.12 5.51
N ALA A 18 2.49 -10.80 5.45
CA ALA A 18 2.88 -9.93 6.54
C ALA A 18 1.81 -9.89 7.63
N LYS A 19 2.26 -9.78 8.87
CA LYS A 19 1.37 -9.56 10.02
C LYS A 19 1.07 -8.08 10.12
N TYR A 20 -0.19 -7.73 9.94
CA TYR A 20 -0.64 -6.37 10.11
C TYR A 20 -0.74 -6.01 11.60
N PRO A 21 -0.48 -4.73 11.93
CA PRO A 21 -0.71 -4.22 13.27
C PRO A 21 -2.19 -4.34 13.67
N THR A 22 -2.46 -4.27 14.97
CA THR A 22 -3.83 -4.39 15.48
C THR A 22 -4.67 -3.22 14.98
N ILE A 23 -5.77 -3.55 14.31
CA ILE A 23 -6.68 -2.58 13.72
C ILE A 23 -7.57 -1.97 14.81
N PRO A 24 -7.84 -0.64 14.81
CA PRO A 24 -7.38 0.35 13.84
C PRO A 24 -6.01 0.93 14.16
N PHE A 25 -5.18 1.10 13.13
CA PHE A 25 -3.89 1.79 13.25
C PHE A 25 -3.86 3.07 12.43
N ARG A 26 -2.98 4.01 12.81
CA ARG A 26 -2.74 5.21 12.02
C ARG A 26 -1.66 4.92 10.98
N LEU A 27 -2.04 5.03 9.70
CA LEU A 27 -1.06 5.03 8.61
C LEU A 27 -0.23 6.31 8.63
N ASN A 28 -0.92 7.44 8.79
CA ASN A 28 -0.32 8.76 8.86
C ASN A 28 -1.17 9.67 9.74
N LYS A 29 -0.77 10.94 9.94
CA LYS A 29 -1.46 11.89 10.83
C LYS A 29 -2.96 12.08 10.51
N TYR A 30 -3.36 11.76 9.28
CA TYR A 30 -4.72 11.95 8.77
C TYR A 30 -5.46 10.65 8.40
N ILE A 31 -4.78 9.50 8.34
CA ILE A 31 -5.37 8.26 7.83
C ILE A 31 -5.37 7.19 8.93
N ILE A 32 -6.58 6.76 9.29
CA ILE A 32 -6.80 5.62 10.20
C ILE A 32 -7.26 4.44 9.35
N VAL A 33 -6.52 3.34 9.42
CA VAL A 33 -6.80 2.13 8.65
C VAL A 33 -7.59 1.17 9.53
N HIS A 34 -8.84 0.94 9.11
CA HIS A 34 -9.76 -0.02 9.73
C HIS A 34 -9.83 -1.35 8.97
N ASN A 35 -9.33 -1.39 7.74
CA ASN A 35 -9.29 -2.59 6.92
C ASN A 35 -8.12 -2.49 5.95
N VAL A 36 -7.03 -3.19 6.26
CA VAL A 36 -5.80 -3.12 5.47
C VAL A 36 -6.01 -3.69 4.08
N ASP A 37 -6.73 -4.81 3.99
CA ASP A 37 -7.02 -5.48 2.72
C ASP A 37 -7.83 -4.55 1.80
N GLY A 38 -8.82 -3.84 2.35
CA GLY A 38 -9.59 -2.84 1.61
C GLY A 38 -8.77 -1.63 1.16
N VAL A 39 -7.83 -1.15 1.99
CA VAL A 39 -6.92 -0.06 1.63
C VAL A 39 -5.99 -0.49 0.50
N ILE A 40 -5.39 -1.68 0.62
CA ILE A 40 -4.49 -2.24 -0.40
C ILE A 40 -5.23 -2.46 -1.71
N ALA A 41 -6.40 -3.11 -1.69
CA ALA A 41 -7.20 -3.36 -2.88
C ALA A 41 -7.57 -2.05 -3.59
N LYS A 42 -7.93 -1.01 -2.82
CA LYS A 42 -8.22 0.32 -3.37
C LYS A 42 -6.97 0.94 -4.00
N SER A 43 -5.84 0.95 -3.30
CA SER A 43 -4.57 1.47 -3.83
C SER A 43 -4.11 0.74 -5.09
N VAL A 44 -4.26 -0.58 -5.16
CA VAL A 44 -3.96 -1.37 -6.36
C VAL A 44 -4.88 -0.99 -7.51
N SER A 45 -6.18 -0.85 -7.24
CA SER A 45 -7.15 -0.44 -8.26
C SER A 45 -6.86 0.96 -8.78
N ASP A 46 -6.51 1.90 -7.90
CA ASP A 46 -6.06 3.24 -8.26
C ASP A 46 -4.78 3.15 -9.12
N ILE A 47 -3.74 2.45 -8.69
CA ILE A 47 -2.47 2.32 -9.43
C ILE A 47 -2.67 1.68 -10.81
N LYS A 48 -3.47 0.62 -10.92
CA LYS A 48 -3.75 -0.06 -12.20
C LYS A 48 -4.63 0.76 -13.13
N GLY A 49 -5.57 1.53 -12.58
CA GLY A 49 -6.44 2.42 -13.35
C GLY A 49 -5.78 3.76 -13.67
N TYR A 50 -4.67 4.10 -13.01
CA TYR A 50 -4.02 5.39 -13.13
C TYR A 50 -3.14 5.45 -14.38
N ASN A 51 -3.56 6.28 -15.33
CA ASN A 51 -2.86 6.55 -16.59
C ASN A 51 -2.44 8.03 -16.69
N GLY A 52 -2.15 8.65 -15.53
CA GLY A 52 -1.79 10.07 -15.41
C GLY A 52 -0.30 10.28 -15.14
N SER A 53 0.07 11.45 -14.59
CA SER A 53 1.45 11.78 -14.22
C SER A 53 2.07 10.84 -13.19
N GLU A 54 3.32 10.41 -13.45
CA GLU A 54 4.15 9.59 -12.54
C GLU A 54 4.21 10.12 -11.10
N LYS A 55 4.14 11.44 -10.88
CA LYS A 55 4.15 12.02 -9.52
C LYS A 55 3.02 11.51 -8.63
N VAL A 56 1.84 11.30 -9.18
CA VAL A 56 0.71 10.79 -8.40
C VAL A 56 0.82 9.27 -8.25
N LEU A 57 1.32 8.58 -9.28
CA LEU A 57 1.63 7.15 -9.20
C LEU A 57 2.61 6.88 -8.04
N ASP A 58 3.70 7.65 -7.95
CA ASP A 58 4.67 7.57 -6.85
C ASP A 58 4.01 7.86 -5.49
N SER A 59 3.09 8.82 -5.44
CA SER A 59 2.31 9.11 -4.23
C SER A 59 1.39 7.94 -3.81
N LEU A 60 0.80 7.23 -4.77
CA LEU A 60 0.01 6.03 -4.50
C LEU A 60 0.89 4.89 -3.98
N PHE A 61 2.07 4.70 -4.56
CA PHE A 61 3.07 3.75 -4.08
C PHE A 61 3.58 4.11 -2.68
N LYS A 62 3.69 5.41 -2.35
CA LYS A 62 4.09 5.88 -1.03
C LYS A 62 3.13 5.39 0.06
N HIS A 63 1.82 5.38 -0.18
CA HIS A 63 0.87 4.83 0.79
C HIS A 63 1.13 3.34 1.07
N LEU A 64 1.37 2.54 0.02
CA LEU A 64 1.72 1.13 0.18
C LEU A 64 3.05 0.97 0.94
N ARG A 65 4.07 1.78 0.64
CA ARG A 65 5.35 1.75 1.37
C ARG A 65 5.17 2.12 2.84
N GLU A 66 4.35 3.11 3.17
CA GLU A 66 4.02 3.46 4.56
C GLU A 66 3.31 2.30 5.29
N VAL A 67 2.36 1.61 4.64
CA VAL A 67 1.71 0.41 5.22
C VAL A 67 2.77 -0.66 5.50
N LYS A 68 3.69 -0.89 4.54
CA LYS A 68 4.77 -1.88 4.67
C LYS A 68 5.70 -1.55 5.83
N GLU A 69 6.16 -0.30 5.95
CA GLU A 69 6.99 0.14 7.07
C GLU A 69 6.29 -0.02 8.42
N LEU A 70 4.99 0.29 8.51
CA LEU A 70 4.20 0.04 9.70
C LEU A 70 4.12 -1.44 10.05
N CYS A 71 3.90 -2.27 9.04
CA CYS A 71 3.89 -3.72 9.17
C CYS A 71 5.21 -4.25 9.71
N LEU A 72 6.34 -3.72 9.22
CA LEU A 72 7.70 -4.12 9.66
C LEU A 72 8.07 -3.58 11.03
N LYS A 73 7.51 -2.44 11.47
CA LYS A 73 7.77 -1.88 12.81
C LYS A 73 7.00 -2.61 13.92
N GLU A 74 5.86 -3.21 13.61
CA GLU A 74 5.03 -3.94 14.56
C GLU A 74 5.17 -5.48 14.46
N ALA A 75 5.95 -5.99 13.50
CA ALA A 75 6.28 -7.42 13.34
C ALA A 75 7.45 -7.86 14.23
#